data_AF-W1YIA2-F1
#
_entry.id   AF-W1YIA2-F1
#
_cell.length_a   1.000
_cell.length_b   1.000
_cell.length_c   1.000
_cell.angle_alpha   90.00
_cell.angle_beta   90.00
_cell.angle_gamma   90.00
#
_symmetry.space_group_name_H-M   'P 1'
#
loop_
_entity.id
_entity.type
_entity.pdbx_description
1 polymer ?
#
loop_
_entity_poly.entity_id
_entity_poly.type
_entity_poly.pdbx_seq_one_letter_code
_entity_poly.pdbx_strand_id
1 'polypeptide(L)'
;ALLSLESMQSIPTYIAQDPVFDKIDNTVNGQGIVAIVSKPTYSMESISIEDGVYITLDGVQDPGNLGTILRTAVAAGVKGIFLMKGTVDPYNDKTVRST
;
A
#
# COMPACT_ATOMS: atom_id res chain seq x y z
N ALA A 1 2.23 -0.66 22.23
CA ALA A 1 2.12 -1.35 20.94
C ALA A 1 1.38 -0.43 19.98
N LEU A 2 1.81 -0.32 18.72
CA LEU A 2 1.42 0.76 17.79
C LEU A 2 -0.08 0.88 17.49
N LEU A 3 -0.89 -0.13 17.87
CA LEU A 3 -2.34 -0.09 17.88
C LEU A 3 -2.81 -0.83 19.14
N SER A 4 -3.17 -0.12 20.21
CA SER A 4 -3.93 -0.75 21.29
C SER A 4 -5.31 -1.10 20.72
N LEU A 5 -5.76 -2.35 20.87
CA LEU A 5 -7.10 -2.77 20.43
C LEU A 5 -8.21 -1.84 20.96
N GLU A 6 -7.97 -1.20 22.11
CA GLU A 6 -8.82 -0.19 22.75
C GLU A 6 -9.05 1.07 21.88
N SER A 7 -8.12 1.45 21.01
CA SER A 7 -8.26 2.61 20.11
C SER A 7 -9.01 2.28 18.81
N MET A 8 -9.42 1.03 18.61
CA MET A 8 -10.15 0.56 17.41
C MET A 8 -11.65 0.36 17.66
N GLN A 9 -12.24 1.01 18.68
CA GLN A 9 -13.63 0.82 19.12
C GLN A 9 -14.70 0.90 18.01
N SER A 10 -14.40 1.48 16.85
CA SER A 10 -15.30 1.61 15.69
C SER A 10 -15.02 0.64 14.53
N ILE A 11 -13.97 -0.19 14.59
CA ILE A 11 -13.59 -1.11 13.51
C ILE A 11 -13.79 -2.56 13.97
N PRO A 12 -14.60 -3.38 13.27
CA PRO A 12 -14.76 -4.79 13.58
C PRO A 12 -13.42 -5.51 13.67
N THR A 13 -13.17 -6.14 14.82
CA THR A 13 -11.93 -6.83 15.10
C THR A 13 -12.20 -8.29 15.41
N TYR A 14 -11.37 -9.18 14.87
CA TYR A 14 -11.50 -10.63 15.04
C TYR A 14 -10.17 -11.20 15.51
N ILE A 15 -10.22 -12.14 16.45
CA ILE A 15 -9.06 -12.89 16.93
C ILE A 15 -9.18 -14.31 16.41
N ALA A 16 -8.12 -14.81 15.79
CA ALA A 16 -8.03 -16.16 15.26
C ALA A 16 -6.85 -16.91 15.90
N GLN A 17 -6.92 -18.24 15.92
CA GLN A 17 -5.80 -19.10 16.29
C GLN A 17 -4.78 -19.14 15.15
N ASP A 18 -3.50 -19.33 15.47
CA ASP A 18 -2.40 -19.33 14.49
C ASP A 18 -2.67 -20.20 13.24
N PRO A 19 -3.17 -21.45 13.35
CA PRO A 19 -3.42 -22.29 12.17
C PRO A 19 -4.49 -21.75 11.20
N VAL A 20 -5.37 -20.86 11.69
CA VAL A 20 -6.37 -20.17 10.88
C VAL A 20 -5.77 -18.90 10.30
N PHE A 21 -5.01 -18.15 11.11
CA PHE A 21 -4.37 -16.91 10.71
C PHE A 21 -3.32 -17.13 9.60
N ASP A 22 -2.50 -18.18 9.72
CA ASP A 22 -1.45 -18.54 8.77
C ASP A 22 -1.99 -18.87 7.36
N LYS A 23 -3.28 -19.19 7.24
CA LYS A 23 -3.93 -19.40 5.93
C LYS A 23 -4.29 -18.10 5.22
N ILE A 24 -4.33 -17.00 5.95
CA ILE A 24 -4.71 -15.67 5.48
C ILE A 24 -3.45 -14.83 5.28
N ASP A 25 -2.46 -14.99 6.16
CA ASP A 25 -1.20 -14.30 6.07
C ASP A 25 -0.34 -14.89 4.93
N ASN A 26 -0.07 -14.07 3.92
CA ASN A 26 0.78 -14.44 2.79
C ASN A 26 2.28 -14.24 3.08
N THR A 27 2.66 -13.92 4.33
CA THR A 27 4.04 -13.71 4.73
C THR A 27 4.57 -14.83 5.62
N VAL A 28 5.83 -15.22 5.39
CA VAL A 28 6.50 -16.28 6.16
C VAL A 28 6.78 -15.85 7.60
N ASN A 29 7.02 -14.56 7.82
CA ASN A 29 7.31 -13.95 9.14
C ASN A 29 6.36 -12.79 9.41
N GLY A 30 5.06 -13.08 9.44
CA GLY A 30 4.02 -12.10 9.72
C GLY A 30 4.10 -11.49 11.12
N GLN A 31 3.55 -10.29 11.28
CA GLN A 31 3.46 -9.63 12.60
C GLN A 31 2.22 -10.03 13.40
N GLY A 32 1.43 -10.99 12.92
CA GLY A 32 0.19 -11.45 13.58
C GLY A 32 -0.98 -10.48 13.46
N ILE A 33 -0.92 -9.53 12.51
CA ILE A 33 -1.96 -8.53 12.27
C ILE A 33 -2.20 -8.39 10.76
N VAL A 34 -3.46 -8.45 10.34
CA VAL A 34 -3.92 -8.18 8.97
C VAL A 34 -5.11 -7.23 9.04
N ALA A 35 -5.23 -6.35 8.05
CA ALA A 35 -6.36 -5.45 7.91
C ALA A 35 -6.98 -5.58 6.51
N ILE A 36 -8.31 -5.52 6.45
CA ILE A 36 -9.05 -5.37 5.19
C ILE A 36 -9.33 -3.88 5.02
N VAL A 37 -8.85 -3.30 3.91
CA VAL A 37 -8.99 -1.87 3.62
C VAL A 37 -9.57 -1.67 2.22
N SER A 38 -10.30 -0.57 2.03
CA SER A 38 -10.78 -0.18 0.70
C SER A 38 -9.63 0.41 -0.12
N LYS A 39 -9.43 -0.11 -1.33
CA LYS A 39 -8.51 0.49 -2.31
C LYS A 39 -9.06 1.86 -2.74
N PRO A 40 -8.25 2.93 -2.72
CA PRO A 40 -8.70 4.23 -3.20
C PRO A 40 -8.94 4.19 -4.71
N THR A 41 -9.98 4.90 -5.15
CA THR A 41 -10.31 5.07 -6.57
C THR A 41 -9.93 6.48 -6.98
N TYR A 42 -9.16 6.61 -8.06
CA TYR A 42 -8.75 7.90 -8.60
C TYR A 42 -9.42 8.10 -9.95
N SER A 43 -10.01 9.29 -10.15
CA SER A 43 -10.47 9.75 -11.46
C SER A 43 -9.63 10.96 -11.89
N MET A 44 -9.39 11.15 -13.18
CA MET A 44 -8.62 12.31 -13.65
C MET A 44 -9.29 13.64 -13.27
N GLU A 45 -10.62 13.64 -13.19
CA GLU A 45 -11.43 14.80 -12.80
C GLU A 45 -11.28 15.15 -11.32
N SER A 46 -10.90 14.18 -10.47
CA SER A 46 -10.69 14.36 -9.03
C SER A 46 -9.28 14.86 -8.67
N ILE A 47 -8.36 14.89 -9.64
CA ILE A 47 -6.96 15.28 -9.39
C ILE A 47 -6.83 16.80 -9.50
N SER A 48 -6.49 17.44 -8.37
CA SER A 48 -5.99 18.82 -8.35
C SER A 48 -4.49 18.80 -8.62
N ILE A 49 -4.05 19.56 -9.64
CA ILE A 49 -2.63 19.74 -9.94
C ILE A 49 -2.15 20.99 -9.21
N GLU A 50 -1.15 20.80 -8.33
CA GLU A 50 -0.45 21.84 -7.60
C GLU A 50 0.92 22.08 -8.23
N ASP A 51 1.57 23.20 -7.90
CA ASP A 51 2.97 23.39 -8.24
C ASP A 51 3.86 22.37 -7.50
N GLY A 52 4.72 21.68 -8.23
CA GLY A 52 5.66 20.72 -7.65
C GLY A 52 6.17 19.67 -8.62
N VAL A 53 6.74 18.61 -8.05
CA VAL A 53 7.32 17.50 -8.80
C VAL A 53 6.30 16.37 -8.93
N TYR A 54 6.15 15.86 -10.14
CA TYR A 54 5.34 14.69 -10.47
C TYR A 54 6.21 13.65 -11.16
N ILE A 55 5.89 12.38 -10.98
CA ILE A 55 6.61 11.25 -11.58
C ILE A 55 5.65 10.44 -12.43
N THR A 56 6.09 10.07 -13.64
CA THR A 56 5.39 9.07 -14.47
C THR A 56 6.27 7.83 -14.57
N LEU A 57 5.70 6.67 -14.26
CA LEU A 57 6.38 5.38 -14.32
C LEU A 57 5.83 4.55 -15.47
N ASP A 58 6.70 4.23 -16.42
CA ASP A 58 6.38 3.46 -17.61
C ASP A 58 7.05 2.09 -17.60
N GLY A 59 6.24 1.04 -17.51
CA GLY A 59 6.69 -0.35 -17.60
C GLY A 59 7.49 -0.88 -16.41
N VAL A 60 7.40 -0.30 -15.21
CA VAL A 60 8.10 -0.83 -14.02
C VAL A 60 7.48 -2.15 -13.58
N GLN A 61 8.18 -3.28 -13.79
CA GLN A 61 7.64 -4.62 -13.54
C GLN A 61 7.89 -5.17 -12.13
N ASP A 62 8.97 -4.74 -11.48
CA ASP A 62 9.39 -5.30 -10.20
C ASP A 62 8.69 -4.60 -9.03
N PRO A 63 7.94 -5.33 -8.17
CA PRO A 63 7.27 -4.76 -7.00
C PRO A 63 8.21 -4.06 -6.01
N GLY A 64 9.44 -4.56 -5.85
CA GLY A 64 10.42 -3.97 -4.94
C GLY A 64 10.94 -2.62 -5.44
N ASN A 65 11.20 -2.53 -6.74
CA ASN A 65 11.56 -1.27 -7.41
C ASN A 65 10.41 -0.27 -7.32
N LEU A 66 9.17 -0.69 -7.62
CA LEU A 66 8.01 0.20 -7.49
C LEU A 66 7.87 0.71 -6.05
N GLY A 67 7.92 -0.17 -5.05
CA GLY A 67 7.84 0.22 -3.64
C GLY A 67 8.93 1.21 -3.23
N THR A 68 10.18 0.94 -3.62
CA THR A 68 11.32 1.84 -3.34
C THR A 68 11.13 3.23 -3.97
N ILE A 69 10.64 3.28 -5.22
CA ILE A 69 10.36 4.54 -5.91
C ILE A 69 9.26 5.31 -5.18
N LEU A 70 8.13 4.66 -4.85
CA LEU A 70 7.02 5.27 -4.14
C LEU A 70 7.49 5.88 -2.79
N ARG A 71 8.24 5.11 -2.01
CA ARG A 71 8.80 5.56 -0.73
C ARG A 71 9.74 6.76 -0.89
N THR A 72 10.62 6.71 -1.89
CA THR A 72 11.55 7.80 -2.19
C THR A 72 10.82 9.05 -2.63
N ALA A 73 9.79 8.91 -3.47
CA ALA A 73 8.98 10.01 -3.97
C ALA A 73 8.24 10.74 -2.83
N VAL A 74 7.65 9.98 -1.89
CA VAL A 74 7.05 10.56 -0.67
C VAL A 74 8.08 11.33 0.13
N ALA A 75 9.27 10.75 0.37
CA ALA A 75 10.34 11.41 1.11
C ALA A 75 10.87 12.68 0.39
N ALA A 76 10.83 12.71 -0.94
CA ALA A 76 11.24 13.84 -1.77
C ALA A 76 10.16 14.91 -1.96
N GLY A 77 8.95 14.72 -1.40
CA GLY A 77 7.85 15.67 -1.54
C GLY A 77 7.18 15.69 -2.92
N VAL A 78 7.23 14.57 -3.65
CA VAL A 78 6.51 14.41 -4.93
C VAL A 78 5.01 14.54 -4.71
N LYS A 79 4.34 15.30 -5.57
CA LYS A 79 2.91 15.65 -5.48
C LYS A 79 1.99 14.60 -6.07
N GLY A 80 2.50 13.78 -6.99
CA GLY A 80 1.73 12.70 -7.59
C GLY A 80 2.58 11.78 -8.44
N ILE A 81 2.10 10.55 -8.57
CA ILE A 81 2.75 9.49 -9.35
C ILE A 81 1.72 8.90 -10.29
N PHE A 82 2.03 8.87 -11.58
CA PHE A 82 1.20 8.31 -12.63
C PHE A 82 1.81 7.01 -13.13
N LEU A 83 1.03 5.94 -13.12
CA LEU A 83 1.48 4.63 -13.57
C LEU A 83 0.93 4.36 -14.96
N MET A 84 1.83 4.22 -15.95
CA MET A 84 1.44 3.86 -17.30
C MET A 84 1.15 2.36 -17.40
N LYS A 85 0.44 1.99 -18.47
CA LYS A 85 0.16 0.59 -18.78
C LYS A 85 1.46 -0.21 -18.80
N GLY A 86 1.43 -1.38 -18.19
CA GLY A 86 2.59 -2.25 -18.05
C GLY A 86 3.27 -2.12 -16.70
N THR A 87 3.12 -1.02 -15.96
CA THR A 87 3.64 -0.97 -14.58
C THR A 87 2.88 -1.94 -13.67
N VAL A 88 3.61 -2.60 -12.76
CA VAL A 88 3.08 -3.56 -11.80
C VAL A 88 2.06 -2.91 -10.85
N ASP A 89 1.04 -3.65 -10.42
CA ASP A 89 -0.03 -3.09 -9.56
C ASP A 89 0.57 -2.58 -8.23
N PRO A 90 0.39 -1.29 -7.87
CA PRO A 90 0.89 -0.77 -6.61
C PRO A 90 0.24 -1.40 -5.37
N TYR A 91 -0.92 -2.04 -5.53
CA TYR A 91 -1.67 -2.67 -4.44
C TYR A 91 -1.47 -4.19 -4.34
N ASN A 92 -0.58 -4.78 -5.14
CA ASN A 92 -0.22 -6.17 -4.90
C ASN A 92 0.55 -6.30 -3.57
N ASP A 93 0.50 -7.49 -2.99
CA ASP A 93 1.03 -7.79 -1.66
C ASP A 93 2.54 -7.49 -1.54
N LYS A 94 3.33 -7.74 -2.59
CA LYS A 94 4.78 -7.47 -2.61
C LYS A 94 5.07 -5.97 -2.68
N THR A 95 4.34 -5.21 -3.49
CA THR A 95 4.56 -3.77 -3.61
C THR A 95 4.19 -3.07 -2.30
N VAL A 96 3.02 -3.38 -1.72
CA VAL A 96 2.56 -2.77 -0.46
C VAL A 96 3.53 -3.03 0.69
N ARG A 97 4.18 -4.21 0.72
CA ARG A 97 5.22 -4.51 1.73
C ARG A 97 6.54 -3.76 1.50
N SER A 98 6.77 -3.27 0.29
CA SER A 98 8.04 -2.63 -0.12
C SER A 98 7.99 -1.09 -0.06
N THR A 99 6.82 -0.50 0.21
CA THR A 99 6.61 0.95 0.34
C THR A 99 6.89 1.47 1.74
#